data_AF-A0AA38JC70-F1
#
_entry.id   AF-A0AA38JC70-F1
#
_cell.length_a   1.000
_cell.length_b   1.000
_cell.length_c   1.000
_cell.angle_alpha   90.00
_cell.angle_beta   90.00
_cell.angle_gamma   90.00
#
_symmetry.space_group_name_H-M   'P 1'
#
loop_
_entity.id
_entity.type
_entity.pdbx_description
1 polymer ?
#
loop_
_entity_poly.entity_id
_entity_poly.type
_entity_poly.pdbx_seq_one_letter_code
_entity_poly.pdbx_strand_id
1 'polypeptide(L)'
;IVNLPSVGRNLTDQPTISNEFLVNSDQTFDNLARNATLLNEVDEESNKSEMGLLVDTTGNQISFFRVIKNLTDIYGDPSFGRSSPHLNMVPGVTILEYP
;
A
#
# COMPACT_ATOMS: atom_id res chain seq x y z
N ILE A 1 -6.60 -33.21 25.14
CA ILE A 1 -5.60 -32.42 24.38
C ILE A 1 -5.32 -33.15 23.08
N VAL A 2 -5.34 -32.44 21.94
CA VAL A 2 -4.98 -32.99 20.63
C VAL A 2 -3.55 -32.58 20.33
N ASN A 3 -2.70 -33.53 19.95
CA ASN A 3 -1.31 -33.25 19.54
C ASN A 3 -1.29 -32.90 18.04
N LEU A 4 -1.19 -31.61 17.74
CA LEU A 4 -1.11 -31.12 16.36
C LEU A 4 0.07 -30.14 16.25
N PRO A 5 1.30 -30.63 15.96
CA PRO A 5 2.53 -29.83 16.00
C PRO A 5 2.58 -28.73 14.92
N SER A 6 1.69 -28.78 13.93
CA SER A 6 1.55 -27.74 12.90
C SER A 6 0.80 -26.50 13.39
N VAL A 7 0.15 -26.53 14.56
CA VAL A 7 -0.58 -25.36 15.09
C VAL A 7 0.40 -24.19 15.24
N GLY A 8 0.08 -23.08 14.57
CA GLY A 8 0.90 -21.86 14.59
C GLY A 8 2.18 -21.93 13.74
N ARG A 9 2.40 -22.98 12.94
CA ARG A 9 3.53 -23.07 12.01
C ARG A 9 3.12 -22.61 10.61
N ASN A 10 4.12 -22.25 9.81
CA ASN A 10 3.97 -21.88 8.40
C ASN A 10 3.12 -20.62 8.16
N LEU A 11 3.24 -19.63 9.05
CA LEU A 11 2.75 -18.27 8.80
C LEU A 11 3.60 -17.62 7.69
N THR A 12 2.94 -17.15 6.64
CA THR A 12 3.53 -16.36 5.56
C THR A 12 2.78 -15.06 5.47
N ASP A 13 3.50 -13.95 5.34
CA ASP A 13 2.95 -12.61 5.18
C ASP A 13 3.76 -11.83 4.14
N GLN A 14 3.25 -10.68 3.72
CA GLN A 14 3.91 -9.76 2.79
C GLN A 14 4.54 -8.59 3.55
N PRO A 15 5.87 -8.59 3.79
CA PRO A 15 6.52 -7.44 4.39
C PRO A 15 6.39 -6.22 3.46
N THR A 16 6.11 -5.06 4.05
CA THR A 16 5.88 -3.80 3.32
C THR A 16 6.92 -2.76 3.73
N ILE A 17 7.36 -1.94 2.76
CA ILE A 17 8.27 -0.80 2.96
C ILE A 17 7.67 0.40 2.25
N SER A 18 7.61 1.54 2.93
CA SER A 18 7.17 2.81 2.36
C SER A 18 8.37 3.64 1.91
N ASN A 19 8.25 4.29 0.75
CA ASN A 19 9.24 5.23 0.24
C ASN A 19 8.50 6.51 -0.18
N GLU A 20 8.86 7.62 0.44
CA GLU A 20 8.19 8.90 0.27
C GLU A 20 9.00 9.81 -0.66
N PHE A 21 8.30 10.54 -1.54
CA PHE A 21 8.90 11.47 -2.48
C PHE A 21 8.22 12.82 -2.37
N LEU A 22 9.01 13.89 -2.22
CA LEU A 22 8.48 15.24 -2.30
C LEU A 22 8.06 15.53 -3.74
N VAL A 23 6.82 15.99 -3.90
CA VAL A 23 6.26 16.38 -5.20
C VAL A 23 5.95 17.88 -5.21
N ASN A 24 6.12 18.51 -6.37
CA ASN A 24 5.72 19.90 -6.57
C ASN A 24 4.23 19.97 -6.95
N SER A 25 3.36 19.65 -5.99
CA SER A 25 1.91 19.64 -6.13
C SER A 25 1.23 19.89 -4.79
N ASP A 26 0.12 20.62 -4.79
CA ASP A 26 -0.79 20.78 -3.65
C ASP A 26 -1.96 19.76 -3.69
N GLN A 27 -2.04 18.96 -4.76
CA GLN A 27 -3.03 17.90 -4.96
C GLN A 27 -2.55 16.58 -4.34
N THR A 28 -2.22 16.60 -3.05
CA THR A 28 -1.88 15.42 -2.25
C THR A 28 -2.75 15.37 -0.99
N PHE A 29 -2.74 14.23 -0.29
CA PHE A 29 -3.46 14.10 0.98
C PHE A 29 -2.77 14.80 2.17
N ASP A 30 -1.56 15.36 1.98
CA ASP A 30 -0.82 16.04 3.06
C ASP A 30 -1.61 17.20 3.69
N ASN A 31 -2.25 18.03 2.87
CA ASN A 31 -3.02 19.17 3.35
C ASN A 31 -4.28 18.74 4.09
N LEU A 32 -4.95 17.69 3.59
CA LEU A 32 -6.13 17.13 4.25
C LEU A 32 -5.78 16.59 5.64
N ALA A 33 -4.62 15.94 5.79
CA ALA A 33 -4.16 15.41 7.06
C ALA A 33 -3.71 16.49 8.07
N ARG A 34 -3.21 17.63 7.59
CA ARG A 34 -2.62 18.69 8.43
C ARG A 34 -3.59 19.84 8.74
N ASN A 35 -4.67 20.00 7.98
CA ASN A 35 -5.60 21.11 8.12
C ASN A 35 -6.99 20.60 8.53
N ALA A 36 -7.30 20.73 9.83
CA ALA A 36 -8.57 20.29 10.39
C ALA A 36 -9.79 21.03 9.81
N THR A 37 -9.64 22.31 9.41
CA THR A 37 -10.71 23.05 8.76
C THR A 37 -11.02 22.44 7.39
N LEU A 38 -9.99 22.16 6.59
CA LEU A 38 -10.15 21.50 5.29
C LEU A 38 -10.76 20.10 5.44
N LEU A 39 -10.31 19.32 6.43
CA LEU A 39 -10.87 18.00 6.70
C LEU A 39 -12.38 18.06 7.01
N ASN A 40 -12.81 19.02 7.84
CA ASN A 40 -14.23 19.20 8.16
C ASN A 40 -15.06 19.60 6.92
N GLU A 41 -14.53 20.47 6.06
CA GLU A 41 -15.21 20.87 4.82
C GLU A 41 -15.42 19.66 3.88
N VAL A 42 -14.38 18.84 3.71
CA VAL A 42 -14.43 17.64 2.87
C VAL A 42 -15.35 16.57 3.49
N ASP A 43 -15.36 16.40 4.81
CA ASP A 43 -16.26 15.46 5.51
C ASP A 43 -17.73 15.87 5.36
N GLU A 44 -18.04 17.16 5.47
CA GLU A 44 -19.39 17.67 5.21
C GLU A 44 -19.84 17.43 3.76
N GLU A 45 -18.95 17.63 2.79
CA GLU A 45 -19.24 17.35 1.38
C GLU A 45 -19.51 15.86 1.16
N SER A 46 -18.67 15.00 1.74
CA SER A 46 -18.80 13.55 1.59
C SER A 46 -20.09 13.03 2.21
N ASN A 47 -20.45 13.50 3.41
CA ASN A 47 -21.71 13.13 4.06
C ASN A 47 -22.96 13.58 3.29
N LYS A 48 -22.89 14.68 2.53
CA LYS A 48 -24.02 15.19 1.74
C LYS A 48 -24.17 14.50 0.38
N SER A 49 -23.07 14.07 -0.23
CA SER A 49 -23.05 13.62 -1.63
C SER A 49 -22.65 12.17 -1.83
N GLU A 50 -22.07 11.52 -0.82
CA GLU A 50 -21.37 10.23 -0.93
C GLU A 50 -20.23 10.24 -1.97
N MET A 51 -19.68 11.43 -2.26
CA MET A 51 -18.58 11.65 -3.19
C MET A 51 -17.44 12.40 -2.49
N GLY A 52 -16.43 12.81 -3.26
CA GLY A 52 -15.35 13.67 -2.78
C GLY A 52 -14.09 12.90 -2.38
N LEU A 53 -13.18 13.59 -1.71
CA LEU A 53 -11.82 13.10 -1.47
C LEU A 53 -11.75 11.94 -0.45
N LEU A 54 -12.73 11.82 0.45
CA LEU A 54 -12.75 10.76 1.48
C LEU A 54 -13.21 9.39 0.98
N VAL A 55 -13.75 9.30 -0.24
CA VAL A 55 -14.07 8.00 -0.87
C VAL A 55 -12.91 7.44 -1.69
N ASP A 56 -11.83 8.20 -1.82
CA ASP A 56 -10.64 7.78 -2.55
C ASP A 56 -9.77 6.83 -1.72
N THR A 57 -8.93 6.06 -2.40
CA THR A 57 -8.07 5.04 -1.79
C THR A 57 -6.61 5.49 -1.75
N THR A 58 -5.76 4.74 -1.07
CA THR A 58 -4.33 5.08 -0.90
C THR A 58 -3.57 5.20 -2.22
N GLY A 59 -4.07 4.62 -3.32
CA GLY A 59 -3.49 4.79 -4.66
C GLY A 59 -4.44 4.29 -5.74
N ASN A 60 -4.39 4.93 -6.91
CA ASN A 60 -5.24 4.58 -8.06
C ASN A 60 -4.64 3.52 -8.99
N GLN A 61 -3.43 3.05 -8.67
CA GLN A 61 -2.67 2.10 -9.47
C GLN A 61 -2.01 1.06 -8.57
N ILE A 62 -1.83 -0.13 -9.13
CA ILE A 62 -1.05 -1.20 -8.52
C ILE A 62 -0.17 -1.82 -9.58
N SER A 63 1.10 -2.04 -9.24
CA SER A 63 2.07 -2.69 -10.11
C SER A 63 2.57 -3.98 -9.48
N PHE A 64 2.84 -4.97 -10.33
CA PHE A 64 3.29 -6.30 -9.94
C PHE A 64 4.55 -6.62 -10.72
N PHE A 65 5.63 -6.99 -10.01
CA PHE A 65 6.95 -7.16 -10.63
C PHE A 65 7.53 -8.53 -10.36
N ARG A 66 8.36 -8.99 -11.29
CA ARG A 66 9.29 -10.08 -11.07
C ARG A 66 10.70 -9.52 -10.95
N VAL A 67 11.48 -9.99 -9.99
CA VAL A 67 12.92 -9.74 -9.95
C VAL A 67 13.62 -10.33 -11.17
N ILE A 68 14.85 -9.87 -11.42
CA ILE A 68 15.68 -10.35 -12.51
C ILE A 68 15.98 -11.85 -12.39
N LYS A 69 16.02 -12.55 -13.53
CA LYS A 69 16.21 -14.01 -13.59
C LYS A 69 17.48 -14.50 -12.88
N ASN A 70 18.56 -13.72 -12.93
CA ASN A 70 19.81 -14.02 -12.23
C ASN A 70 19.57 -14.34 -10.74
N LEU A 71 18.72 -13.55 -10.06
CA LEU A 71 18.47 -13.75 -8.63
C LEU A 71 17.71 -15.04 -8.38
N THR A 72 16.69 -15.34 -9.20
CA THR A 72 15.94 -16.60 -9.09
C THR A 72 16.78 -17.82 -9.47
N ASP A 73 17.80 -17.67 -10.33
CA ASP A 73 18.72 -18.75 -10.67
C ASP A 73 19.65 -19.11 -9.49
N ILE A 74 20.01 -18.11 -8.67
CA ILE A 74 20.88 -18.28 -7.50
C ILE A 74 20.10 -18.80 -6.28
N TYR A 75 18.93 -18.21 -6.00
CA TYR A 75 18.18 -18.45 -4.76
C TYR A 75 16.94 -19.33 -4.92
N GLY A 76 16.60 -19.71 -6.16
CA GLY A 76 15.30 -20.30 -6.49
C GLY A 76 14.23 -19.23 -6.69
N ASP A 77 13.19 -19.60 -7.43
CA ASP A 77 12.01 -18.77 -7.65
C ASP A 77 10.97 -19.05 -6.55
N PRO A 78 10.73 -18.11 -5.61
CA PRO A 78 9.78 -18.31 -4.53
C PRO A 78 8.33 -18.01 -4.95
N SER A 79 8.10 -17.49 -6.16
CA SER A 79 6.76 -17.20 -6.63
C SER A 79 5.95 -18.49 -6.86
N PHE A 80 4.62 -18.38 -6.83
CA PHE A 80 3.72 -19.52 -7.10
C PHE A 80 3.94 -20.14 -8.50
N GLY A 81 4.42 -19.34 -9.46
CA GLY A 81 4.71 -19.81 -10.80
C GLY A 81 5.32 -18.71 -11.68
N ARG A 82 5.72 -19.08 -12.90
CA ARG A 82 6.52 -18.21 -13.80
C ARG A 82 5.85 -16.87 -14.15
N SER A 83 4.53 -16.77 -14.06
CA SER A 83 3.78 -15.55 -14.34
C SER A 83 3.31 -14.80 -13.09
N SER A 84 3.59 -15.34 -11.89
CA SER A 84 3.23 -14.70 -10.63
C SER A 84 4.26 -13.63 -10.23
N PRO A 85 3.87 -12.55 -9.55
CA PRO A 85 4.83 -11.56 -9.10
C PRO A 85 5.66 -12.05 -7.91
N HIS A 86 6.82 -11.42 -7.74
CA HIS A 86 7.64 -11.51 -6.53
C HIS A 86 7.32 -10.39 -5.54
N LEU A 87 6.88 -9.23 -6.03
CA LEU A 87 6.52 -8.07 -5.23
C LEU A 87 5.38 -7.27 -5.88
N ASN A 88 4.66 -6.52 -5.05
CA ASN A 88 3.70 -5.51 -5.47
C ASN A 88 4.23 -4.11 -5.11
N MET A 89 3.67 -3.08 -5.76
CA MET A 89 3.90 -1.68 -5.43
C MET A 89 2.61 -0.92 -5.68
N VAL A 90 2.21 -0.11 -4.71
CA VAL A 90 1.09 0.82 -4.84
C VAL A 90 1.69 2.23 -4.84
N PRO A 91 1.83 2.90 -6.00
CA PRO A 91 2.11 4.33 -6.02
C PRO A 91 0.88 5.05 -5.47
N GLY A 92 1.09 5.73 -4.35
CA GLY A 92 0.02 6.36 -3.59
C GLY A 92 0.41 7.76 -3.16
N VAL A 93 -0.61 8.57 -2.90
CA VAL A 93 -0.45 9.81 -2.15
C VAL A 93 -0.64 9.43 -0.69
N THR A 94 0.47 9.18 -0.01
CA THR A 94 0.48 8.90 1.42
C THR A 94 0.70 10.20 2.20
N ILE A 95 0.23 10.24 3.43
CA ILE A 95 0.52 11.33 4.36
C ILE A 95 2.01 11.22 4.72
N LEU A 96 2.82 12.26 4.46
CA LEU A 96 4.19 12.27 4.99
C LEU A 96 4.09 12.36 6.52
N GLU A 97 4.45 11.28 7.20
CA GLU A 97 4.66 11.27 8.65
C GLU A 97 5.96 12.04 8.94
N TYR A 98 5.85 13.34 9.21
CA TYR A 98 6.98 14.05 9.84
C TYR A 98 7.14 13.55 11.28
N PRO A 99 8.35 13.17 11.72
CA PRO A 99 8.62 12.89 13.12
C PRO A 99 8.48 14.15 14.01
#